data_AF-A0A657PND9-F1
#
_entry.id   AF-A0A657PND9-F1
#
_cell.length_a   1.000
_cell.length_b   1.000
_cell.length_c   1.000
_cell.angle_alpha   90.00
_cell.angle_beta   90.00
_cell.angle_gamma   90.00
#
_symmetry.space_group_name_H-M   'P 1'
#
loop_
_entity.id
_entity.type
_entity.pdbx_description
1 polymer ?
#
loop_
_entity_poly.entity_id
_entity_poly.type
_entity_poly.pdbx_seq_one_letter_code
_entity_poly.pdbx_strand_id
1 'polypeptide(L)'
;MDILNRLAAHLAGCSRPATLETVLDELADYAVLHFETEERVWREWLSGDGWLEEHEQTHRGFFERVDSLRNGSDDRPHNEVIQEIVLFLSQWLAYHILESDKRMAFVVDFVRSGDPLPEAKHKANERMSGSMRLLIETVLTMYDSLSSRTLDLMREKVLRKRAEQALLLWARTVWGDAAPSSLLEIAARLEREEMAQLLLQLREAARDGTAQWSGYLCREVLIGHLRELSAEGARRDG
;
A
#
# COMPACT_ATOMS: atom_id res chain seq x y z
N MET A 1 18.53 -4.00 0.00
CA MET A 1 17.42 -4.67 -0.71
C MET A 1 16.70 -5.71 0.14
N ASP A 2 17.41 -6.62 0.81
CA ASP A 2 16.76 -7.65 1.63
C ASP A 2 15.94 -7.09 2.81
N ILE A 3 16.47 -6.08 3.50
CA ILE A 3 15.80 -5.40 4.62
C ILE A 3 14.49 -4.72 4.19
N LEU A 4 14.48 -4.03 3.04
CA LEU A 4 13.27 -3.44 2.45
C LEU A 4 12.21 -4.49 2.11
N ASN A 5 12.63 -5.62 1.53
CA ASN A 5 11.73 -6.72 1.20
C ASN A 5 11.09 -7.34 2.46
N ARG A 6 11.85 -7.41 3.57
CA ARG A 6 11.34 -7.88 4.87
C ARG A 6 10.33 -6.91 5.47
N LEU A 7 10.55 -5.59 5.38
CA LEU A 7 9.56 -4.58 5.80
C LEU A 7 8.27 -4.67 4.97
N ALA A 8 8.40 -4.81 3.64
CA ALA A 8 7.25 -5.01 2.77
C ALA A 8 6.50 -6.33 3.10
N ALA A 9 7.20 -7.42 3.38
CA ALA A 9 6.60 -8.69 3.79
C ALA A 9 5.86 -8.59 5.14
N HIS A 10 6.33 -7.74 6.06
CA HIS A 10 5.61 -7.41 7.29
C HIS A 10 4.29 -6.68 7.00
N LEU A 11 4.32 -5.67 6.13
CA LEU A 11 3.11 -4.96 5.67
C LEU A 11 2.08 -5.88 5.01
N ALA A 12 2.51 -6.90 4.25
CA ALA A 12 1.62 -7.88 3.64
C ALA A 12 0.97 -8.86 4.64
N GLY A 13 1.32 -8.80 5.93
CA GLY A 13 0.86 -9.76 6.93
C GLY A 13 1.42 -11.16 6.74
N CYS A 14 2.56 -11.29 6.05
CA CYS A 14 3.21 -12.57 5.74
C CYS A 14 4.25 -13.00 6.78
N SER A 15 4.47 -12.20 7.84
CA SER A 15 5.58 -12.38 8.80
C SER A 15 5.07 -12.35 10.24
N ARG A 16 5.61 -13.21 11.13
CA ARG A 16 5.51 -13.03 12.59
C ARG A 16 6.16 -11.69 12.98
N PRO A 17 5.81 -11.08 14.12
CA PRO A 17 6.45 -9.85 14.58
C PRO A 17 7.88 -10.20 15.03
N ALA A 18 8.84 -10.28 14.09
CA ALA A 18 10.07 -9.55 14.32
C ALA A 18 9.60 -8.09 14.44
N THR A 19 9.72 -7.53 15.64
CA THR A 19 9.26 -6.18 15.95
C THR A 19 9.83 -5.25 14.90
N LEU A 20 8.97 -4.42 14.30
CA LEU A 20 9.35 -3.35 13.39
C LEU A 20 10.71 -2.73 13.75
N GLU A 21 10.87 -2.42 15.03
CA GLU A 21 12.11 -1.96 15.67
C GLU A 21 13.35 -2.73 15.22
N THR A 22 13.35 -4.06 15.28
CA THR A 22 14.50 -4.88 14.89
C THR A 22 14.85 -4.70 13.41
N VAL A 23 13.86 -4.57 12.53
CA VAL A 23 14.12 -4.40 11.10
C VAL A 23 14.57 -2.96 10.79
N LEU A 24 14.07 -1.97 11.54
CA LEU A 24 14.51 -0.59 11.44
C LEU A 24 15.93 -0.40 12.01
N ASP A 25 16.25 -1.07 13.11
CA ASP A 25 17.59 -1.07 13.70
C ASP A 25 18.59 -1.69 12.72
N GLU A 26 18.28 -2.87 12.14
CA GLU A 26 19.12 -3.48 11.09
C GLU A 26 19.28 -2.57 9.86
N LEU A 27 18.22 -1.86 9.48
CA LEU A 27 18.28 -0.90 8.38
C LEU A 27 19.22 0.27 8.71
N ALA A 28 19.08 0.84 9.91
CA ALA A 28 19.89 1.95 10.37
C ALA A 28 21.36 1.55 10.46
N ASP A 29 21.68 0.40 11.04
CA ASP A 29 23.04 -0.15 11.13
C ASP A 29 23.66 -0.33 9.74
N TYR A 30 22.89 -0.88 8.79
CA TYR A 30 23.36 -1.03 7.42
C TYR A 30 23.57 0.32 6.71
N ALA A 31 22.65 1.27 6.90
CA ALA A 31 22.76 2.61 6.31
C ALA A 31 23.99 3.36 6.83
N VAL A 32 24.29 3.27 8.13
CA VAL A 32 25.51 3.84 8.73
C VAL A 32 26.74 3.26 8.05
N LEU A 33 26.87 1.93 7.99
CA LEU A 33 28.01 1.27 7.35
C LEU A 33 28.18 1.66 5.87
N HIS A 34 27.05 1.76 5.15
CA HIS A 34 27.04 2.13 3.74
C HIS A 34 27.54 3.56 3.54
N PHE A 35 26.94 4.54 4.23
CA PHE A 35 27.29 5.95 4.13
C PHE A 35 28.73 6.21 4.59
N GLU A 36 29.18 5.59 5.69
CA GLU A 36 30.57 5.72 6.13
C GLU A 36 31.57 5.19 5.10
N THR A 37 31.22 4.09 4.42
CA THR A 37 32.05 3.50 3.37
C THR A 37 32.10 4.38 2.15
N GLU A 38 30.96 4.92 1.73
CA GLU A 38 30.83 5.81 0.58
C GLU A 38 31.57 7.14 0.81
N GLU A 39 31.29 7.81 1.93
CA GLU A 39 31.94 9.08 2.27
C GLU A 39 33.46 8.93 2.42
N ARG A 40 33.93 7.76 2.86
CA ARG A 40 35.37 7.45 2.87
C ARG A 40 35.97 7.45 1.47
N VAL A 41 35.27 6.87 0.49
CA VAL A 41 35.70 6.92 -0.93
C VAL A 41 35.68 8.36 -1.42
N TRP A 42 34.64 9.13 -1.12
CA TRP A 42 34.53 10.52 -1.56
C TRP A 42 35.57 11.44 -0.93
N ARG A 43 35.87 11.29 0.37
CA ARG A 43 36.89 12.07 1.08
C ARG A 43 38.29 11.96 0.46
N GLU A 44 38.63 10.82 -0.13
CA GLU A 44 39.93 10.65 -0.80
C GLU A 44 40.13 11.63 -1.96
N TRP A 45 39.05 12.07 -2.62
CA TRP A 45 39.11 12.86 -3.85
C TRP A 45 38.44 14.23 -3.75
N LEU A 46 37.55 14.42 -2.77
CA LEU A 46 36.68 15.59 -2.60
C LEU A 46 36.85 16.25 -1.22
N SER A 47 37.94 15.98 -0.50
CA SER A 47 38.18 16.60 0.81
C SER A 47 38.17 18.13 0.73
N GLY A 48 37.36 18.77 1.57
CA GLY A 48 37.22 20.23 1.64
C GLY A 48 36.38 20.83 0.51
N ASP A 49 35.65 20.01 -0.23
CA ASP A 49 34.75 20.44 -1.29
C ASP A 49 33.28 20.43 -0.84
N GLY A 50 32.52 21.45 -1.21
CA GLY A 50 31.13 21.62 -0.78
C GLY A 50 30.18 20.52 -1.24
N TRP A 51 30.48 19.77 -2.31
CA TRP A 51 29.62 18.65 -2.73
C TRP A 51 29.71 17.48 -1.75
N LEU A 52 30.89 17.25 -1.17
CA LEU A 52 31.04 16.26 -0.11
C LEU A 52 30.25 16.70 1.14
N GLU A 53 30.36 17.97 1.53
CA GLU A 53 29.63 18.52 2.68
C GLU A 53 28.10 18.38 2.52
N GLU A 54 27.58 18.71 1.32
CA GLU A 54 26.17 18.56 0.96
C GLU A 54 25.72 17.09 0.97
N HIS A 55 26.55 16.17 0.47
CA HIS A 55 26.25 14.75 0.45
C HIS A 55 26.26 14.14 1.86
N GLU A 56 27.26 14.43 2.69
CA GLU A 56 27.28 14.03 4.11
C GLU A 56 26.08 14.63 4.88
N GLN A 57 25.64 15.85 4.54
CA GLN A 57 24.43 16.44 5.12
C GLN A 57 23.16 15.72 4.68
N THR A 58 23.11 15.24 3.43
CA THR A 58 22.01 14.43 2.91
C THR A 58 21.89 13.10 3.66
N HIS A 59 23.03 12.45 3.96
CA HIS A 59 23.06 11.25 4.81
C HIS A 59 22.59 11.51 6.24
N ARG A 60 23.01 12.62 6.86
CA ARG A 60 22.50 12.99 8.20
C ARG A 60 20.99 13.22 8.20
N GLY A 61 20.48 13.95 7.20
CA GLY A 61 19.06 14.20 7.03
C GLY A 61 18.23 12.93 6.82
N PHE A 62 18.81 11.88 6.23
CA PHE A 62 18.16 10.57 6.12
C PHE A 62 17.82 10.01 7.51
N PHE A 63 18.77 9.98 8.44
CA PHE A 63 18.53 9.46 9.79
C PHE A 63 17.53 10.30 10.56
N GLU A 64 17.62 11.64 10.47
CA GLU A 64 16.64 12.55 11.08
C GLU A 64 15.23 12.27 10.57
N ARG A 65 15.09 11.99 9.27
CA ARG A 65 13.78 11.69 8.67
C ARG A 65 13.25 10.33 9.12
N VAL A 66 14.09 9.29 9.15
CA VAL A 66 13.69 7.96 9.65
C VAL A 66 13.27 8.04 11.12
N ASP A 67 14.04 8.74 11.95
CA ASP A 67 13.75 8.90 13.37
C ASP A 67 12.47 9.73 13.61
N SER A 68 12.25 10.78 12.81
CA SER A 68 10.99 11.54 12.81
C SER A 68 9.78 10.66 12.46
N LEU A 69 9.90 9.79 11.46
CA LEU A 69 8.81 8.87 11.08
C LEU A 69 8.53 7.84 12.18
N ARG A 70 9.59 7.32 12.81
CA ARG A 70 9.51 6.39 13.94
C ARG A 70 8.85 7.02 15.17
N ASN A 71 9.34 8.19 15.60
CA ASN A 71 8.98 8.82 16.87
C ASN A 71 7.72 9.71 16.81
N GLY A 72 7.21 10.02 15.61
CA GLY A 72 5.99 10.83 15.44
C GLY A 72 4.68 10.13 15.85
N SER A 73 4.70 9.16 16.77
CA SER A 73 3.69 8.10 16.83
C SER A 73 3.45 7.55 18.25
N ASP A 74 2.83 8.31 19.15
CA ASP A 74 2.22 7.71 20.36
C ASP A 74 0.77 7.19 20.10
N ASP A 75 0.08 7.72 19.07
CA ASP A 75 -1.33 7.38 18.79
C ASP A 75 -1.60 6.78 17.38
N ARG A 76 -0.59 6.61 16.52
CA ARG A 76 -0.80 6.12 15.14
C ARG A 76 -0.76 4.59 15.05
N PRO A 77 -1.59 3.96 14.18
CA PRO A 77 -1.50 2.52 13.92
C PRO A 77 -0.11 2.16 13.37
N HIS A 78 0.55 1.18 13.99
CA HIS A 78 1.91 0.76 13.59
C HIS A 78 2.05 0.51 12.08
N ASN A 79 1.05 -0.12 11.44
CA ASN A 79 1.10 -0.41 10.01
C ASN A 79 1.20 0.84 9.12
N GLU A 80 0.65 1.98 9.54
CA GLU A 80 0.72 3.23 8.78
C GLU A 80 2.12 3.82 8.84
N VAL A 81 2.74 3.79 10.03
CA VAL A 81 4.14 4.20 10.24
C VAL A 81 5.08 3.37 9.36
N ILE A 82 4.88 2.05 9.32
CA ILE A 82 5.70 1.16 8.48
C ILE A 82 5.53 1.50 7.00
N GLN A 83 4.31 1.79 6.55
CA GLN A 83 4.05 2.15 5.17
C GLN A 83 4.77 3.45 4.79
N GLU A 84 4.69 4.48 5.63
CA GLU A 84 5.40 5.75 5.41
C GLU A 84 6.91 5.55 5.35
N ILE A 85 7.47 4.73 6.23
CA ILE A 85 8.90 4.41 6.23
C ILE A 85 9.28 3.68 4.95
N VAL A 86 8.57 2.60 4.57
CA VAL A 86 8.91 1.83 3.35
C VAL A 86 8.82 2.71 2.10
N LEU A 87 7.81 3.58 2.01
CA LEU A 87 7.66 4.51 0.91
C LEU A 87 8.83 5.51 0.85
N PHE A 88 9.12 6.15 1.98
CA PHE A 88 10.25 7.09 2.11
C PHE A 88 11.56 6.44 1.70
N LEU A 89 11.89 5.27 2.26
CA LEU A 89 13.15 4.57 1.98
C LEU A 89 13.27 4.19 0.50
N SER A 90 12.18 3.69 -0.08
CA SER A 90 12.17 3.28 -1.50
C SER A 90 12.45 4.48 -2.41
N GLN A 91 11.75 5.60 -2.18
CA GLN A 91 11.92 6.82 -2.98
C GLN A 91 13.29 7.46 -2.77
N TRP A 92 13.69 7.63 -1.51
CA TRP A 92 14.94 8.30 -1.14
C TRP A 92 16.14 7.54 -1.72
N LEU A 93 16.17 6.21 -1.56
CA LEU A 93 17.28 5.38 -2.04
C LEU A 93 17.40 5.42 -3.56
N ALA A 94 16.27 5.33 -4.28
CA ALA A 94 16.29 5.38 -5.73
C ALA A 94 16.81 6.73 -6.23
N TYR A 95 16.34 7.83 -5.64
CA TYR A 95 16.80 9.18 -5.99
C TYR A 95 18.28 9.36 -5.68
N HIS A 96 18.69 9.06 -4.45
CA HIS A 96 20.06 9.24 -3.97
C HIS A 96 21.08 8.50 -4.84
N ILE A 97 20.86 7.20 -5.09
CA ILE A 97 21.77 6.39 -5.92
C ILE A 97 21.84 6.91 -7.35
N LEU A 98 20.68 7.19 -7.98
CA LEU A 98 20.64 7.52 -9.40
C LEU A 98 21.08 8.95 -9.68
N GLU A 99 20.93 9.87 -8.72
CA GLU A 99 21.18 11.29 -8.88
C GLU A 99 22.49 11.73 -8.19
N SER A 100 22.66 11.42 -6.91
CA SER A 100 23.77 11.90 -6.08
C SER A 100 25.00 11.03 -6.24
N ASP A 101 24.94 9.75 -5.85
CA ASP A 101 26.09 8.83 -5.81
C ASP A 101 26.67 8.65 -7.21
N LYS A 102 25.79 8.51 -8.21
CA LYS A 102 26.19 8.39 -9.61
C LYS A 102 26.92 9.62 -10.12
N ARG A 103 26.48 10.83 -9.72
CA ARG A 103 27.14 12.08 -10.10
C ARG A 103 28.51 12.18 -9.44
N MET A 104 28.62 11.86 -8.15
CA MET A 104 29.90 11.83 -7.43
C MET A 104 30.87 10.79 -7.99
N ALA A 105 30.36 9.62 -8.38
CA ALA A 105 31.14 8.59 -9.06
C ALA A 105 31.74 9.11 -10.38
N PHE A 106 30.98 9.87 -11.18
CA PHE A 106 31.54 10.49 -12.39
C PHE A 106 32.62 11.52 -12.06
N VAL A 107 32.43 12.36 -11.03
CA VAL A 107 33.46 13.33 -10.63
C VAL A 107 34.76 12.61 -10.27
N VAL A 108 34.69 11.58 -9.43
CA VAL A 108 35.88 10.82 -9.03
C VAL A 108 36.52 10.11 -10.22
N ASP A 109 35.74 9.57 -11.15
CA ASP A 109 36.27 8.95 -12.38
C ASP A 109 37.06 9.95 -13.24
N PHE A 110 36.54 11.18 -13.41
CA PHE A 110 37.23 12.24 -14.15
C PHE A 110 38.49 12.74 -13.42
N VAL A 111 38.42 12.93 -12.09
CA VAL A 111 39.60 13.31 -11.29
C VAL A 111 40.69 12.25 -11.39
N ARG A 112 40.32 10.96 -11.30
CA ARG A 112 41.26 9.84 -11.48
C ARG A 112 41.85 9.77 -12.88
N SER A 113 41.12 10.26 -13.88
CA SER A 113 41.59 10.38 -15.26
C SER A 113 42.49 11.60 -15.51
N GLY A 114 42.73 12.41 -14.47
CA GLY A 114 43.66 13.55 -14.49
C GLY A 114 43.00 14.92 -14.62
N ASP A 115 41.67 15.00 -14.66
CA ASP A 115 40.96 16.27 -14.74
C ASP A 115 41.03 17.03 -13.39
N PRO A 116 41.27 18.36 -13.39
CA PRO A 116 41.13 19.16 -12.19
C PRO A 116 39.69 19.10 -11.65
N LEU A 117 39.51 19.09 -10.33
CA LEU A 117 38.21 18.93 -9.67
C LEU A 117 37.09 19.84 -10.23
N PRO A 118 37.31 21.16 -10.47
CA PRO A 118 36.26 22.01 -11.05
C PRO A 118 35.79 21.55 -12.43
N GLU A 119 36.72 21.07 -13.26
CA GLU A 119 36.42 20.58 -14.61
C GLU A 119 35.73 19.21 -14.55
N ALA A 120 36.19 18.31 -13.68
CA ALA A 120 35.57 17.02 -13.42
C ALA A 120 34.09 17.17 -13.01
N LYS A 121 33.77 18.14 -12.15
CA LYS A 121 32.40 18.49 -11.77
C LYS A 121 31.56 18.96 -12.94
N HIS A 122 32.13 19.80 -13.80
CA HIS A 122 31.44 20.28 -14.99
C HIS A 122 31.10 19.12 -15.93
N LYS A 123 32.09 18.27 -16.24
CA LYS A 123 31.91 17.07 -17.07
C LYS A 123 30.89 16.09 -16.47
N ALA A 124 30.92 15.88 -15.16
CA ALA A 124 29.92 15.04 -14.47
C ALA A 124 28.50 15.61 -14.62
N ASN A 125 28.33 16.93 -14.46
CA ASN A 125 27.04 17.59 -14.65
C ASN A 125 26.53 17.50 -16.09
N GLU A 126 27.40 17.67 -17.08
CA GLU A 126 27.06 17.48 -18.49
C GLU A 126 26.63 16.04 -18.76
N ARG A 127 27.34 15.06 -18.19
CA ARG A 127 27.01 13.63 -18.33
C ARG A 127 25.68 13.25 -17.66
N MET A 128 25.34 13.93 -16.57
CA MET A 128 24.06 13.81 -15.86
C MET A 128 22.94 14.65 -16.49
N SER A 129 23.18 15.30 -17.65
CA SER A 129 22.20 16.14 -18.34
C SER A 129 21.55 15.42 -19.54
N GLY A 130 20.67 16.15 -20.26
CA GLY A 130 20.03 15.66 -21.49
C GLY A 130 19.30 14.34 -21.31
N SER A 131 19.63 13.36 -22.16
CA SER A 131 18.98 12.05 -22.16
C SER A 131 19.19 11.25 -20.87
N MET A 132 20.33 11.42 -20.18
CA MET A 132 20.58 10.72 -18.90
C MET A 132 19.60 11.21 -17.83
N ARG A 133 19.40 12.52 -17.73
CA ARG A 133 18.42 13.12 -16.82
C ARG A 133 17.02 12.59 -17.09
N LEU A 134 16.61 12.60 -18.36
CA LEU A 134 15.28 12.13 -18.76
C LEU A 134 15.06 10.66 -18.41
N LEU A 135 16.08 9.83 -18.62
CA LEU A 135 16.05 8.41 -18.26
C LEU A 135 15.91 8.23 -16.75
N ILE A 136 16.74 8.93 -15.96
CA ILE A 136 16.69 8.88 -14.50
C ILE A 136 15.32 9.32 -14.00
N GLU A 137 14.81 10.47 -14.48
CA GLU A 137 13.49 10.99 -14.12
C GLU A 137 12.38 10.00 -14.44
N THR A 138 12.39 9.41 -15.65
CA THR A 138 11.39 8.41 -16.06
C THR A 138 11.44 7.18 -15.16
N VAL A 139 12.65 6.66 -14.88
CA VAL A 139 12.83 5.49 -14.00
C VAL A 139 12.34 5.81 -12.58
N LEU A 140 12.68 6.98 -12.05
CA LEU A 140 12.24 7.42 -10.73
C LEU A 140 10.72 7.57 -10.65
N THR A 141 10.08 8.20 -11.63
CA THR A 141 8.61 8.33 -11.68
C THR A 141 7.91 6.97 -11.79
N MET A 142 8.43 6.07 -12.62
CA MET A 142 7.88 4.72 -12.74
C MET A 142 8.04 3.94 -11.43
N TYR A 143 9.20 4.04 -10.80
CA TYR A 143 9.48 3.38 -9.53
C TYR A 143 8.61 3.93 -8.41
N ASP A 144 8.44 5.24 -8.33
CA ASP A 144 7.56 5.92 -7.38
C ASP A 144 6.10 5.46 -7.52
N SER A 145 5.58 5.45 -8.76
CA SER A 145 4.22 5.00 -9.02
C SER A 145 4.03 3.52 -8.70
N LEU A 146 5.00 2.67 -9.04
CA LEU A 146 4.93 1.24 -8.79
C LEU A 146 5.01 0.91 -7.30
N SER A 147 5.94 1.53 -6.58
CA SER A 147 6.11 1.31 -5.13
C SER A 147 4.88 1.76 -4.35
N SER A 148 4.37 2.97 -4.62
CA SER A 148 3.15 3.49 -3.99
C SER A 148 1.94 2.58 -4.21
N ARG A 149 1.65 2.22 -5.48
CA ARG A 149 0.52 1.33 -5.81
C ARG A 149 0.64 -0.04 -5.18
N THR A 150 1.85 -0.58 -5.10
CA THR A 150 2.10 -1.89 -4.50
C THR A 150 1.78 -1.86 -3.01
N LEU A 151 2.22 -0.82 -2.30
CA LEU A 151 1.92 -0.65 -0.88
C LEU A 151 0.41 -0.47 -0.62
N ASP A 152 -0.27 0.31 -1.44
CA ASP A 152 -1.73 0.50 -1.33
C ASP A 152 -2.49 -0.81 -1.54
N LEU A 153 -2.11 -1.60 -2.56
CA LEU A 153 -2.71 -2.91 -2.81
C LEU A 153 -2.45 -3.89 -1.65
N MET A 154 -1.26 -3.85 -1.05
CA MET A 154 -0.93 -4.67 0.12
C MET A 154 -1.79 -4.27 1.32
N ARG A 155 -1.98 -2.97 1.56
CA ARG A 155 -2.85 -2.45 2.61
C ARG A 155 -4.30 -2.91 2.41
N GLU A 156 -4.85 -2.70 1.22
CA GLU A 156 -6.22 -3.09 0.90
C GLU A 156 -6.43 -4.60 1.09
N LYS A 157 -5.48 -5.42 0.63
CA LYS A 157 -5.52 -6.87 0.82
C LYS A 157 -5.56 -7.27 2.30
N VAL A 158 -4.80 -6.60 3.16
CA VAL A 158 -4.79 -6.88 4.61
C VAL A 158 -6.09 -6.42 5.27
N LEU A 159 -6.57 -5.21 4.96
CA LEU A 159 -7.82 -4.67 5.49
C LEU A 159 -9.01 -5.54 5.09
N ARG A 160 -9.08 -5.92 3.81
CA ARG A 160 -10.08 -6.85 3.29
C ARG A 160 -10.07 -8.15 4.09
N LYS A 161 -8.93 -8.84 4.20
CA LYS A 161 -8.83 -10.09 4.98
C LYS A 161 -9.32 -9.94 6.43
N ARG A 162 -9.01 -8.83 7.09
CA ARG A 162 -9.51 -8.55 8.46
C ARG A 162 -11.02 -8.39 8.49
N ALA A 163 -11.60 -7.67 7.54
CA ALA A 163 -13.05 -7.50 7.42
C ALA A 163 -13.74 -8.84 7.15
N GLU A 164 -13.18 -9.66 6.25
CA GLU A 164 -13.67 -11.01 5.95
C GLU A 164 -13.69 -11.89 7.21
N GLN A 165 -12.62 -11.87 8.01
CA GLN A 165 -12.53 -12.62 9.27
C GLN A 165 -13.53 -12.09 10.33
N ALA A 166 -13.69 -10.78 10.45
CA ALA A 166 -14.65 -10.18 11.36
C ALA A 166 -16.09 -10.58 11.03
N LEU A 167 -16.45 -10.60 9.74
CA LEU A 167 -17.76 -11.08 9.27
C LEU A 167 -17.97 -12.57 9.59
N LEU A 168 -16.97 -13.41 9.38
CA LEU A 168 -17.05 -14.83 9.73
C LEU A 168 -17.22 -15.04 11.25
N LEU A 169 -16.53 -14.25 12.07
CA LEU A 169 -16.68 -14.32 13.53
C LEU A 169 -18.07 -13.84 13.96
N TRP A 170 -18.51 -12.70 13.44
CA TRP A 170 -19.85 -12.19 13.67
C TRP A 170 -20.93 -13.20 13.28
N ALA A 171 -20.81 -13.84 12.12
CA ALA A 171 -21.73 -14.89 11.66
C ALA A 171 -21.83 -16.04 12.66
N ARG A 172 -20.70 -16.47 13.24
CA ARG A 172 -20.68 -17.48 14.33
C ARG A 172 -21.36 -16.99 15.59
N THR A 173 -21.21 -15.71 15.96
CA THR A 173 -21.91 -15.17 17.13
C THR A 173 -23.42 -15.08 16.94
N VAL A 174 -23.89 -14.83 15.72
CA VAL A 174 -25.32 -14.68 15.42
C VAL A 174 -26.00 -16.02 15.16
N TRP A 175 -25.40 -16.90 14.37
CA TRP A 175 -26.02 -18.15 13.92
C TRP A 175 -25.47 -19.41 14.60
N GLY A 176 -24.48 -19.28 15.51
CA GLY A 176 -23.92 -20.40 16.25
C GLY A 176 -23.37 -21.51 15.34
N ASP A 177 -23.72 -22.76 15.64
CA ASP A 177 -23.30 -23.94 14.85
C ASP A 177 -23.87 -23.95 13.43
N ALA A 178 -24.91 -23.15 13.14
CA ALA A 178 -25.49 -23.01 11.81
C ALA A 178 -24.85 -21.87 10.99
N ALA A 179 -23.77 -21.27 11.50
CA ALA A 179 -23.07 -20.18 10.83
C ALA A 179 -22.38 -20.66 9.54
N PRO A 180 -22.53 -19.93 8.43
CA PRO A 180 -21.85 -20.29 7.20
C PRO A 180 -20.32 -20.16 7.30
N SER A 181 -19.62 -20.92 6.47
CA SER A 181 -18.15 -21.03 6.52
C SER A 181 -17.44 -20.11 5.53
N SER A 182 -18.20 -19.50 4.61
CA SER A 182 -17.69 -18.56 3.61
C SER A 182 -18.57 -17.30 3.48
N LEU A 183 -17.98 -16.22 2.98
CA LEU A 183 -18.68 -14.95 2.77
C LEU A 183 -19.83 -15.06 1.78
N LEU A 184 -19.69 -15.89 0.74
CA LEU A 184 -20.73 -16.10 -0.26
C LEU A 184 -21.98 -16.71 0.38
N GLU A 185 -21.79 -17.68 1.28
CA GLU A 185 -22.89 -18.31 2.00
C GLU A 185 -23.53 -17.35 3.03
N ILE A 186 -22.73 -16.50 3.67
CA ILE A 186 -23.22 -15.42 4.55
C ILE A 186 -24.12 -14.46 3.76
N ALA A 187 -23.65 -13.97 2.61
CA ALA A 187 -24.41 -13.05 1.75
C ALA A 187 -25.73 -13.69 1.30
N ALA A 188 -25.68 -14.91 0.76
CA ALA A 188 -26.87 -15.63 0.32
C ALA A 188 -27.87 -15.90 1.46
N ARG A 189 -27.39 -16.04 2.70
CA ARG A 189 -28.27 -16.20 3.87
C ARG A 189 -28.94 -14.89 4.26
N LEU A 190 -28.21 -13.79 4.29
CA LEU A 190 -28.76 -12.47 4.59
C LEU A 190 -29.83 -12.06 3.58
N GLU A 191 -29.59 -12.28 2.28
CA GLU A 191 -30.58 -12.02 1.23
C GLU A 191 -31.87 -12.82 1.45
N ARG A 192 -31.76 -14.09 1.87
CA ARG A 192 -32.94 -14.91 2.20
C ARG A 192 -33.67 -14.41 3.44
N GLU A 193 -32.96 -14.01 4.48
CA GLU A 193 -33.55 -13.50 5.72
C GLU A 193 -34.24 -12.14 5.51
N GLU A 194 -33.63 -11.22 4.74
CA GLU A 194 -34.25 -9.96 4.32
C GLU A 194 -35.50 -10.19 3.48
N MET A 195 -35.43 -11.09 2.49
CA MET A 195 -36.59 -11.44 1.68
C MET A 195 -37.71 -12.06 2.51
N ALA A 196 -37.38 -12.90 3.49
CA ALA A 196 -38.36 -13.48 4.40
C ALA A 196 -39.03 -12.40 5.27
N GLN A 197 -38.28 -11.41 5.75
CA GLN A 197 -38.84 -10.27 6.49
C GLN A 197 -39.77 -9.41 5.62
N LEU A 198 -39.37 -9.09 4.38
CA LEU A 198 -40.20 -8.37 3.42
C LEU A 198 -41.52 -9.11 3.15
N LEU A 199 -41.47 -10.44 2.96
CA LEU A 199 -42.67 -11.26 2.77
C LEU A 199 -43.57 -11.28 4.01
N LEU A 200 -42.98 -11.29 5.22
CA LEU A 200 -43.74 -11.24 6.47
C LEU A 200 -44.45 -9.89 6.63
N GLN A 201 -43.74 -8.78 6.37
CA GLN A 201 -44.32 -7.43 6.41
C GLN A 201 -45.46 -7.27 5.39
N LEU A 202 -45.31 -7.81 4.18
CA LEU A 202 -46.38 -7.81 3.16
C LEU A 202 -47.60 -8.60 3.65
N ARG A 203 -47.39 -9.75 4.30
CA ARG A 203 -48.47 -10.58 4.85
C ARG A 203 -49.20 -9.90 5.99
N GLU A 204 -48.49 -9.22 6.88
CA GLU A 204 -49.07 -8.44 7.99
C GLU A 204 -49.85 -7.23 7.46
N ALA A 205 -49.27 -6.47 6.53
CA ALA A 205 -49.94 -5.34 5.87
C ALA A 205 -51.22 -5.76 5.12
N ALA A 206 -51.22 -6.96 4.53
CA ALA A 206 -52.42 -7.54 3.91
C ALA A 206 -53.49 -8.00 4.92
N ARG A 207 -53.09 -8.31 6.16
CA ARG A 207 -53.98 -8.80 7.22
C ARG A 207 -54.66 -7.66 8.00
N ASP A 208 -53.95 -6.55 8.20
CA ASP A 208 -54.45 -5.40 8.96
C ASP A 208 -55.29 -4.42 8.12
N GLY A 209 -55.37 -4.62 6.80
CA GLY A 209 -56.25 -3.86 5.90
C GLY A 209 -55.89 -2.37 5.73
N THR A 210 -54.80 -1.90 6.35
CA THR A 210 -54.36 -0.50 6.41
C THR A 210 -53.17 -0.19 5.49
N ALA A 211 -52.90 -1.01 4.49
CA ALA A 211 -51.82 -0.75 3.54
C ALA A 211 -52.18 0.46 2.64
N GLN A 212 -51.67 1.66 2.97
CA GLN A 212 -51.55 2.77 2.03
C GLN A 212 -50.40 2.46 1.07
N TRP A 213 -50.73 1.77 -0.02
CA TRP A 213 -49.79 1.45 -1.08
C TRP A 213 -49.38 2.71 -1.83
N SER A 214 -48.10 3.10 -1.75
CA SER A 214 -47.48 3.99 -2.74
C SER A 214 -47.64 3.36 -4.14
N GLY A 215 -48.51 3.96 -4.95
CA GLY A 215 -49.35 3.25 -5.91
C GLY A 215 -48.71 2.76 -7.21
N TYR A 216 -47.41 2.96 -7.46
CA TYR A 216 -46.91 2.78 -8.84
C TYR A 216 -46.10 1.50 -9.12
N LEU A 217 -45.40 0.90 -8.14
CA LEU A 217 -44.55 -0.28 -8.42
C LEU A 217 -45.13 -1.62 -7.98
N CYS A 218 -46.00 -1.68 -6.97
CA CYS A 218 -46.32 -2.95 -6.34
C CYS A 218 -47.41 -3.75 -7.10
N ARG A 219 -48.37 -3.09 -7.76
CA ARG A 219 -49.54 -3.78 -8.34
C ARG A 219 -49.24 -4.51 -9.65
N GLU A 220 -48.50 -3.88 -10.56
CA GLU A 220 -48.19 -4.47 -11.87
C GLU A 220 -47.17 -5.62 -11.75
N VAL A 221 -46.14 -5.47 -10.90
CA VAL A 221 -45.11 -6.49 -10.70
C VAL A 221 -45.67 -7.74 -10.02
N LEU A 222 -46.51 -7.58 -8.99
CA LEU A 222 -47.16 -8.71 -8.31
C LEU A 222 -48.20 -9.41 -9.18
N ILE A 223 -49.00 -8.68 -9.96
CA ILE A 223 -49.96 -9.29 -10.90
C ILE A 223 -49.24 -10.03 -12.02
N GLY A 224 -48.09 -9.51 -12.48
CA GLY A 224 -47.23 -10.18 -13.47
C GLY A 224 -46.70 -11.52 -12.97
N HIS A 225 -46.06 -11.54 -11.80
CA HIS A 225 -45.51 -12.78 -11.23
C HIS A 225 -46.58 -13.80 -10.85
N LEU A 226 -47.74 -13.37 -10.33
CA LEU A 226 -48.83 -14.30 -10.00
C LEU A 226 -49.46 -14.95 -11.25
N ARG A 227 -49.45 -14.26 -12.40
CA ARG A 227 -49.91 -14.84 -13.67
C ARG A 227 -48.92 -15.83 -14.27
N GLU A 228 -47.62 -15.56 -14.17
CA GLU A 228 -46.56 -16.48 -14.63
C GLU A 228 -46.56 -17.78 -13.83
N LEU A 229 -46.64 -17.69 -12.50
CA LEU A 229 -46.72 -18.86 -11.61
C LEU A 229 -47.98 -19.69 -11.84
N SER A 230 -49.11 -19.05 -12.12
CA SER A 230 -50.37 -19.74 -12.45
C SER A 230 -50.32 -20.43 -13.83
N ALA A 231 -49.64 -19.82 -14.80
CA ALA A 231 -49.43 -20.39 -16.14
C ALA A 231 -48.38 -21.52 -16.18
N GLU A 232 -47.45 -21.55 -15.22
CA GLU A 232 -46.50 -22.66 -15.03
C GLU A 232 -47.11 -23.83 -14.26
N GLY A 233 -47.99 -23.56 -13.28
CA GLY A 233 -48.78 -24.61 -12.60
C GLY A 233 -49.72 -25.34 -13.56
N ALA A 234 -50.45 -24.60 -14.41
CA ALA A 234 -51.36 -25.18 -15.38
C ALA A 234 -50.68 -25.98 -16.52
N ARG A 235 -49.37 -25.77 -16.75
CA ARG A 235 -48.57 -26.53 -17.73
C ARG A 235 -47.90 -27.77 -17.17
N ARG A 236 -47.89 -27.96 -15.85
CA ARG A 236 -47.35 -29.16 -15.19
C ARG A 236 -48.41 -30.21 -14.85
N ASP A 237 -49.68 -29.81 -14.77
CA ASP A 237 -50.81 -30.68 -14.40
C ASP A 237 -51.71 -31.08 -15.59
N GLY A 238 -51.28 -30.87 -16.84
CA GLY A 238 -51.95 -31.30 -18.07
C GLY A 238 -51.02 -32.08 -18.98
#